data_AF-A0A7K0VHE8-F1
#
_entry.id   AF-A0A7K0VHE8-F1
#
_cell.length_a   1.000
_cell.length_b   1.000
_cell.length_c   1.000
_cell.angle_alpha   90.00
_cell.angle_beta   90.00
_cell.angle_gamma   90.00
#
_symmetry.space_group_name_H-M   'P 1'
#
loop_
_entity.id
_entity.type
_entity.pdbx_description
1 polymer ?
#
loop_
_entity_poly.entity_id
_entity_poly.type
_entity_poly.pdbx_seq_one_letter_code
_entity_poly.pdbx_strand_id
1 'polypeptide(L)'
;MPVTDVDAIVVGAGHNGLVTAAYLAKAGMSTLLVEARSAVGGTAASERFADATVNICNCDHLTFRTTPVMSELGLADHGLRYLDLEPSQLNIAWDGSAPWPIFHDIDRTLDALQALHPGEVEGYRRYLKAAIPAVKLLFDAANDPPSLSGLARKALEHRMRGVATMLRWSRMSAADIM
;
A
#
# COMPACT_ATOMS: atom_id res chain seq x y z
N MET A 1 -11.66 23.29 -30.15
CA MET A 1 -11.07 22.50 -31.24
C MET A 1 -10.71 21.15 -30.67
N PRO A 2 -10.94 20.03 -31.37
CA PRO A 2 -10.45 18.74 -30.89
C PRO A 2 -8.93 18.82 -30.75
N VAL A 3 -8.38 18.32 -29.63
CA VAL A 3 -6.93 18.23 -29.44
C VAL A 3 -6.46 17.11 -30.35
N THR A 4 -6.00 17.45 -31.56
CA THR A 4 -5.63 16.45 -32.57
C THR A 4 -4.17 16.02 -32.48
N ASP A 5 -3.33 16.80 -31.82
CA ASP A 5 -1.92 16.47 -31.56
C ASP A 5 -1.68 16.38 -30.05
N VAL A 6 -1.47 15.15 -29.57
CA VAL A 6 -1.05 14.83 -28.21
C VAL A 6 0.14 13.88 -28.25
N ASP A 7 1.03 13.97 -27.26
CA ASP A 7 2.20 13.11 -27.13
C ASP A 7 1.80 11.72 -26.61
N ALA A 8 0.73 11.64 -25.82
CA ALA A 8 0.24 10.40 -25.24
C ALA A 8 -1.30 10.37 -25.11
N ILE A 9 -1.87 9.19 -25.31
CA ILE A 9 -3.28 8.89 -25.03
C ILE A 9 -3.34 7.82 -23.94
N VAL A 10 -4.02 8.12 -22.84
CA VAL A 10 -4.31 7.17 -21.76
C VAL A 10 -5.78 6.76 -21.85
N VAL A 11 -6.04 5.46 -21.94
CA VAL A 11 -7.39 4.91 -22.06
C VAL A 11 -7.82 4.30 -20.73
N GLY A 12 -8.89 4.84 -20.15
CA GLY A 12 -9.44 4.49 -18.84
C GLY A 12 -8.96 5.46 -17.75
N ALA A 13 -9.90 6.14 -17.09
CA ALA A 13 -9.65 7.07 -15.98
C ALA A 13 -9.92 6.44 -14.62
N GLY A 14 -9.52 5.17 -14.44
CA GLY A 14 -9.32 4.59 -13.11
C GLY A 14 -8.13 5.23 -12.37
N HIS A 15 -7.92 4.90 -11.10
CA HIS A 15 -6.81 5.45 -10.33
C HIS A 15 -5.44 5.29 -11.04
N ASN A 16 -5.18 4.14 -11.66
CA ASN A 16 -3.93 3.90 -12.41
C ASN A 16 -3.80 4.80 -13.64
N GLY A 17 -4.89 5.00 -14.40
CA GLY A 17 -4.90 5.86 -15.57
C GLY A 17 -4.75 7.33 -15.20
N LEU A 18 -5.41 7.77 -14.11
CA LEU A 18 -5.26 9.10 -13.55
C LEU A 18 -3.83 9.38 -13.09
N VAL A 19 -3.22 8.44 -12.35
CA VAL A 19 -1.82 8.55 -11.91
C VAL A 19 -0.88 8.61 -13.10
N THR A 20 -1.05 7.71 -14.07
CA THR A 20 -0.25 7.70 -15.31
C THR A 20 -0.33 9.03 -16.05
N ALA A 21 -1.55 9.52 -16.30
CA ALA A 21 -1.78 10.78 -16.99
C ALA A 21 -1.19 11.97 -16.22
N ALA A 22 -1.29 11.97 -14.89
CA ALA A 22 -0.70 13.02 -14.05
C ALA A 22 0.83 13.05 -14.14
N TYR A 23 1.49 11.89 -14.15
CA TYR A 23 2.94 11.82 -14.33
C TYR A 23 3.40 12.25 -15.72
N LEU A 24 2.69 11.83 -16.78
CA LEU A 24 2.98 12.26 -18.16
C LEU A 24 2.83 13.78 -18.30
N ALA A 25 1.74 14.35 -17.78
CA ALA A 25 1.53 15.79 -17.76
C ALA A 25 2.60 16.53 -16.94
N LYS A 26 2.98 15.99 -15.77
CA LYS A 26 4.06 16.55 -14.93
C LYS A 26 5.41 16.52 -15.65
N ALA A 27 5.65 15.54 -16.52
CA ALA A 27 6.83 15.46 -17.38
C ALA A 27 6.77 16.41 -18.60
N GLY A 28 5.69 17.20 -18.75
CA GLY A 28 5.53 18.18 -19.80
C GLY A 28 4.86 17.65 -21.08
N MET A 29 4.34 16.42 -21.07
CA MET A 29 3.68 15.83 -22.23
C MET A 29 2.23 16.30 -22.37
N SER A 30 1.83 16.68 -23.59
CA SER A 30 0.44 16.85 -23.96
C SER A 30 -0.27 15.49 -23.89
N THR A 31 -1.15 15.31 -22.90
CA THR A 31 -1.74 14.00 -22.59
C THR A 31 -3.26 14.05 -22.69
N LEU A 32 -3.84 13.17 -23.53
CA LEU A 32 -5.29 12.96 -23.60
C LEU A 32 -5.68 11.75 -22.76
N LEU A 33 -6.48 11.96 -21.71
CA LEU A 33 -7.09 10.88 -20.92
C LEU A 33 -8.55 10.70 -21.34
N VAL A 34 -8.93 9.48 -21.72
CA VAL A 34 -10.31 9.15 -22.09
C VAL A 34 -10.91 8.12 -21.15
N GLU A 35 -12.19 8.28 -20.82
CA GLU A 35 -12.96 7.38 -19.95
C GLU A 35 -14.31 7.09 -20.61
N ALA A 36 -14.75 5.83 -20.52
CA ALA A 36 -16.03 5.41 -21.09
C ALA A 36 -17.22 5.84 -20.20
N ARG A 37 -17.03 5.90 -18.88
CA ARG A 37 -18.01 6.34 -17.90
C ARG A 37 -18.15 7.86 -17.87
N SER A 38 -19.25 8.33 -17.28
CA SER A 38 -19.49 9.76 -17.01
C SER A 38 -18.65 10.33 -15.85
N ALA A 39 -17.91 9.49 -15.14
CA ALA A 39 -17.10 9.85 -13.98
C ALA A 39 -15.79 9.07 -13.96
N VAL A 40 -14.77 9.67 -13.36
CA VAL A 40 -13.43 9.10 -13.19
C VAL A 40 -13.28 8.41 -11.82
N GLY A 41 -12.15 7.75 -11.61
CA GLY A 41 -11.77 7.07 -10.37
C GLY A 41 -11.80 5.54 -10.48
N GLY A 42 -12.55 5.01 -11.45
CA GLY A 42 -12.66 3.56 -11.67
C GLY A 42 -13.16 2.85 -10.41
N THR A 43 -12.47 1.80 -9.99
CA THR A 43 -12.81 1.04 -8.78
C THR A 43 -12.58 1.81 -7.48
N ALA A 44 -11.78 2.88 -7.51
CA ALA A 44 -11.54 3.75 -6.36
C ALA A 44 -12.60 4.86 -6.21
N ALA A 45 -13.54 4.98 -7.16
CA ALA A 45 -14.64 5.92 -7.04
C ALA A 45 -15.66 5.45 -6.00
N SER A 46 -16.28 6.41 -5.32
CA SER A 46 -17.39 6.14 -4.42
C SER A 46 -18.72 6.31 -5.15
N GLU A 47 -19.64 5.38 -4.93
CA GLU A 47 -20.96 5.34 -5.56
C GLU A 47 -22.06 5.38 -4.49
N ARG A 48 -23.23 5.88 -4.87
CA ARG A 48 -24.41 5.82 -3.99
C ARG A 48 -25.07 4.45 -4.13
N PHE A 49 -25.24 3.77 -3.02
CA PHE A 49 -25.94 2.50 -2.96
C PHE A 49 -26.90 2.49 -1.77
N ALA A 50 -28.21 2.39 -2.07
CA ALA A 50 -29.28 2.68 -1.12
C ALA A 50 -29.04 4.03 -0.41
N ASP A 51 -29.13 4.05 0.92
CA ASP A 51 -28.93 5.25 1.73
C ASP A 51 -27.46 5.51 2.09
N ALA A 52 -26.52 4.72 1.56
CA ALA A 52 -25.09 4.82 1.86
C ALA A 52 -24.23 5.24 0.65
N THR A 53 -23.02 5.71 0.96
CA THR A 53 -21.94 5.85 -0.03
C THR A 53 -21.03 4.63 0.14
N VAL A 54 -20.78 3.92 -0.95
CA VAL A 54 -19.95 2.71 -0.97
C VAL A 54 -18.77 2.89 -1.92
N ASN A 55 -17.63 2.30 -1.56
CA ASN A 55 -16.48 2.18 -2.44
C ASN A 55 -16.13 0.69 -2.53
N ILE A 56 -16.21 0.14 -3.74
CA ILE A 56 -16.09 -1.30 -3.97
C ILE A 56 -14.64 -1.78 -3.80
N CYS A 57 -13.65 -0.89 -3.99
CA CYS A 57 -12.23 -1.22 -3.96
C CYS A 57 -11.46 -0.37 -2.93
N ASN A 58 -12.05 -0.17 -1.76
CA ASN A 58 -11.43 0.55 -0.65
C ASN A 58 -10.09 -0.08 -0.18
N CYS A 59 -9.81 -1.35 -0.53
CA CYS A 59 -8.57 -2.02 -0.15
C CYS A 59 -7.32 -1.45 -0.85
N ASP A 60 -7.46 -0.85 -2.04
CA ASP A 60 -6.32 -0.32 -2.82
C ASP A 60 -5.54 0.77 -2.08
N HIS A 61 -6.17 1.43 -1.10
CA HIS A 61 -5.52 2.44 -0.27
C HIS A 61 -4.36 1.92 0.58
N LEU A 62 -4.31 0.63 0.91
CA LEU A 62 -3.18 0.04 1.65
C LEU A 62 -1.92 0.03 0.78
N THR A 63 -2.02 -0.50 -0.44
CA THR A 63 -0.90 -0.56 -1.38
C THR A 63 -0.54 0.83 -1.90
N PHE A 64 -1.52 1.70 -2.15
CA PHE A 64 -1.24 3.07 -2.60
C PHE A 64 -0.36 3.84 -1.60
N ARG A 65 -0.57 3.61 -0.28
CA ARG A 65 0.25 4.19 0.80
C ARG A 65 1.69 3.70 0.82
N THR A 66 2.01 2.58 0.17
CA THR A 66 3.38 2.08 0.08
C THR A 66 4.15 2.65 -1.11
N THR A 67 3.56 3.59 -1.85
CA THR A 67 4.16 4.25 -3.03
C THR A 67 4.42 5.73 -2.80
N PRO A 68 5.38 6.36 -3.52
CA PRO A 68 5.65 7.80 -3.38
C PRO A 68 4.62 8.69 -4.09
N VAL A 69 3.65 8.12 -4.80
CA VAL A 69 2.73 8.82 -5.71
C VAL A 69 2.04 10.01 -5.07
N MET A 70 1.55 9.86 -3.83
CA MET A 70 0.89 10.96 -3.11
C MET A 70 1.79 12.17 -2.92
N SER A 71 3.04 11.92 -2.53
CA SER A 71 4.02 12.98 -2.27
C SER A 71 4.53 13.59 -3.57
N GLU A 72 4.79 12.77 -4.59
CA GLU A 72 5.31 13.24 -5.86
C GLU A 72 4.27 14.07 -6.64
N LEU A 73 2.99 13.71 -6.57
CA LEU A 73 1.90 14.46 -7.20
C LEU A 73 1.30 15.53 -6.28
N GLY A 74 1.84 15.75 -5.08
CA GLY A 74 1.36 16.78 -4.15
C GLY A 74 -0.12 16.61 -3.77
N LEU A 75 -0.63 15.38 -3.67
CA LEU A 75 -2.08 15.14 -3.57
C LEU A 75 -2.71 15.74 -2.30
N ALA A 76 -1.93 15.93 -1.23
CA ALA A 76 -2.39 16.62 -0.02
C ALA A 76 -2.81 18.08 -0.32
N ASP A 77 -2.07 18.77 -1.18
CA ASP A 77 -2.39 20.14 -1.62
C ASP A 77 -3.63 20.18 -2.50
N HIS A 78 -3.98 19.04 -3.10
CA HIS A 78 -5.22 18.82 -3.86
C HIS A 78 -6.37 18.24 -3.01
N GLY A 79 -6.22 18.22 -1.68
CA GLY A 79 -7.29 17.85 -0.74
C GLY A 79 -7.34 16.38 -0.36
N LEU A 80 -6.36 15.55 -0.75
CA LEU A 80 -6.28 14.17 -0.27
C LEU A 80 -5.98 14.18 1.22
N ARG A 81 -6.92 13.66 2.01
CA ARG A 81 -6.76 13.40 3.44
C ARG A 81 -7.06 11.95 3.75
N TYR A 82 -6.13 11.30 4.42
CA TYR A 82 -6.37 10.01 5.03
C TYR A 82 -6.91 10.16 6.45
N LEU A 83 -7.87 9.32 6.79
CA LEU A 83 -8.37 9.14 8.15
C LEU A 83 -7.74 7.86 8.69
N ASP A 84 -6.84 8.01 9.64
CA ASP A 84 -6.20 6.86 10.28
C ASP A 84 -7.11 6.32 11.38
N LEU A 85 -7.35 5.01 11.33
CA LEU A 85 -8.20 4.28 12.28
C LEU A 85 -7.31 3.51 13.27
N GLU A 86 -7.74 3.43 14.52
CA GLU A 86 -7.06 2.64 15.56
C GLU A 86 -8.08 1.80 16.34
N PRO A 87 -7.92 0.45 16.42
CA PRO A 87 -6.87 -0.33 15.76
C PRO A 87 -7.02 -0.31 14.23
N SER A 88 -5.89 -0.38 13.51
CA SER A 88 -5.88 -0.41 12.05
C SER A 88 -6.40 -1.73 11.48
N GLN A 89 -6.32 -2.81 12.26
CA GLN A 89 -6.89 -4.11 11.94
C GLN A 89 -7.36 -4.81 13.21
N LEU A 90 -8.49 -5.51 13.13
CA LEU A 90 -9.00 -6.33 14.23
C LEU A 90 -9.25 -7.74 13.70
N ASN A 91 -8.53 -8.73 14.22
CA ASN A 91 -8.69 -10.13 13.87
C ASN A 91 -9.58 -10.81 14.90
N ILE A 92 -10.65 -11.46 14.46
CA ILE A 92 -11.64 -12.10 15.33
C ILE A 92 -11.77 -13.56 14.91
N ALA A 93 -11.61 -14.47 15.86
CA ALA A 93 -11.83 -15.89 15.63
C ALA A 93 -13.31 -16.25 15.77
N TRP A 94 -13.75 -17.26 15.02
CA TRP A 94 -15.14 -17.74 15.04
C TRP A 94 -15.50 -18.54 16.30
N ASP A 95 -14.51 -18.96 17.08
CA ASP A 95 -14.65 -19.76 18.29
C ASP A 95 -14.89 -18.94 19.56
N GLY A 96 -15.00 -17.61 19.44
CA GLY A 96 -15.21 -16.70 20.56
C GLY A 96 -13.94 -16.36 21.34
N SER A 97 -12.76 -16.77 20.87
CA SER A 97 -11.48 -16.33 21.43
C SER A 97 -11.34 -14.81 21.43
N ALA A 98 -10.56 -14.29 22.37
CA ALA A 98 -10.29 -12.86 22.47
C ALA A 98 -9.74 -12.31 21.13
N PRO A 99 -10.22 -11.14 20.66
CA PRO A 99 -9.76 -10.59 19.39
C PRO A 99 -8.29 -10.19 19.47
N TRP A 100 -7.64 -10.11 18.30
CA TRP A 100 -6.29 -9.59 18.15
C TRP A 100 -6.34 -8.26 17.41
N PRO A 101 -6.20 -7.11 18.11
CA PRO A 101 -6.05 -5.80 17.48
C PRO A 101 -4.59 -5.57 17.02
N ILE A 102 -4.43 -4.89 15.89
CA ILE A 102 -3.15 -4.37 15.39
C ILE A 102 -3.29 -2.86 15.33
N PHE A 103 -2.32 -2.15 15.91
CA PHE A 103 -2.23 -0.69 15.89
C PHE A 103 -1.08 -0.27 14.98
N HIS A 104 -1.05 1.00 14.55
CA HIS A 104 0.14 1.51 13.85
C HIS A 104 1.36 1.57 14.80
N ASP A 105 1.11 1.78 16.09
CA ASP A 105 2.11 1.70 17.14
C ASP A 105 2.33 0.23 17.57
N ILE A 106 3.58 -0.21 17.44
CA ILE A 106 3.96 -1.59 17.74
C ILE A 106 3.85 -1.88 19.24
N ASP A 107 4.22 -0.94 20.11
CA ASP A 107 4.18 -1.15 21.55
C ASP A 107 2.74 -1.26 22.03
N ARG A 108 1.82 -0.44 21.50
CA ARG A 108 0.37 -0.61 21.75
C ARG A 108 -0.17 -1.97 21.30
N THR A 109 0.34 -2.49 20.18
CA THR A 109 -0.01 -3.84 19.72
C THR A 109 0.49 -4.91 20.68
N LEU A 110 1.73 -4.77 21.18
CA LEU A 110 2.32 -5.69 22.14
C LEU A 110 1.63 -5.63 23.52
N ASP A 111 1.22 -4.44 23.97
CA ASP A 111 0.46 -4.26 25.22
C ASP A 111 -0.92 -4.91 25.13
N ALA A 112 -1.62 -4.73 24.00
CA ALA A 112 -2.91 -5.37 23.77
C ALA A 112 -2.76 -6.90 23.70
N LEU A 113 -1.70 -7.38 23.04
CA LEU A 113 -1.40 -8.81 22.98
C LEU A 113 -1.05 -9.37 24.36
N GLN A 114 -0.31 -8.62 25.18
CA GLN A 114 0.00 -9.02 26.56
C GLN A 114 -1.25 -9.17 27.42
N ALA A 115 -2.26 -8.33 27.22
CA ALA A 115 -3.52 -8.37 27.95
C ALA A 115 -4.45 -9.50 27.48
N LEU A 116 -4.51 -9.77 26.18
CA LEU A 116 -5.49 -10.68 25.58
C LEU A 116 -4.93 -12.09 25.32
N HIS A 117 -3.64 -12.18 24.98
CA HIS A 117 -2.91 -13.39 24.59
C HIS A 117 -1.48 -13.38 25.16
N PRO A 118 -1.31 -13.43 26.50
CA PRO A 118 -0.02 -13.21 27.16
C PRO A 118 1.10 -14.15 26.70
N GLY A 119 0.76 -15.36 26.22
CA GLY A 119 1.72 -16.33 25.69
C GLY A 119 2.32 -15.97 24.33
N GLU A 120 1.69 -15.07 23.58
CA GLU A 120 2.03 -14.78 22.17
C GLU A 120 3.02 -13.62 22.01
N VAL A 121 3.22 -12.82 23.06
CA VAL A 121 4.02 -11.57 23.02
C VAL A 121 5.44 -11.81 22.52
N GLU A 122 6.12 -12.80 23.08
CA GLU A 122 7.53 -13.07 22.72
C GLU A 122 7.65 -13.64 21.31
N GLY A 123 6.70 -14.48 20.90
CA GLY A 123 6.60 -14.97 19.52
C GLY A 123 6.45 -13.82 18.54
N TYR A 124 5.54 -12.90 18.82
CA TYR A 124 5.30 -11.73 17.97
C TYR A 124 6.48 -10.76 17.95
N ARG A 125 7.16 -10.50 19.09
CA ARG A 125 8.41 -9.70 19.11
C ARG A 125 9.48 -10.31 18.21
N ARG A 126 9.68 -11.63 18.25
CA ARG A 126 10.62 -12.32 17.35
C ARG A 126 10.21 -12.18 15.89
N TYR A 127 8.93 -12.33 15.58
CA TYR A 127 8.38 -12.12 14.24
C TYR A 127 8.68 -10.69 13.75
N LEU A 128 8.31 -9.66 14.52
CA LEU A 128 8.52 -8.25 14.15
C LEU A 128 10.00 -7.93 13.90
N LYS A 129 10.90 -8.46 14.74
CA LYS A 129 12.35 -8.30 14.57
C LYS A 129 12.86 -8.86 13.24
N ALA A 130 12.26 -9.95 12.75
CA ALA A 130 12.59 -10.55 11.46
C ALA A 130 11.87 -9.86 10.29
N ALA A 131 10.58 -9.55 10.46
CA ALA A 131 9.66 -9.09 9.43
C ALA A 131 9.90 -7.63 9.04
N ILE A 132 9.96 -6.72 10.03
CA ILE A 132 9.99 -5.26 9.77
C ILE A 132 11.14 -4.86 8.83
N PRO A 133 12.39 -5.31 9.05
CA PRO A 133 13.48 -4.95 8.13
C PRO A 133 13.28 -5.50 6.72
N ALA A 134 12.75 -6.73 6.60
CA ALA A 134 12.51 -7.36 5.30
C ALA A 134 11.40 -6.64 4.53
N VAL A 135 10.29 -6.31 5.21
CA VAL A 135 9.16 -5.59 4.63
C VAL A 135 9.55 -4.17 4.20
N LYS A 136 10.33 -3.45 5.02
CA LYS A 136 10.84 -2.12 4.65
C LYS A 136 11.72 -2.16 3.40
N LEU A 137 12.65 -3.14 3.33
CA LEU A 137 13.47 -3.34 2.15
C LEU A 137 12.63 -3.68 0.92
N LEU A 138 11.63 -4.57 1.06
CA LEU A 138 10.76 -4.99 -0.02
C LEU A 138 9.97 -3.81 -0.61
N PHE A 139 9.32 -3.02 0.24
CA PHE A 139 8.55 -1.86 -0.24
C PHE A 139 9.44 -0.79 -0.86
N ASP A 140 10.60 -0.51 -0.29
CA ASP A 140 11.53 0.46 -0.87
C ASP A 140 12.06 -0.02 -2.24
N ALA A 141 12.40 -1.32 -2.36
CA ALA A 141 12.81 -1.92 -3.63
C ALA A 141 11.68 -1.95 -4.67
N ALA A 142 10.43 -2.15 -4.26
CA ALA A 142 9.28 -2.21 -5.16
C ALA A 142 8.94 -0.86 -5.80
N ASN A 143 9.43 0.25 -5.25
CA ASN A 143 9.23 1.59 -5.80
C ASN A 143 10.31 2.02 -6.80
N ASP A 144 11.37 1.23 -6.96
CA ASP A 144 12.42 1.45 -7.94
C ASP A 144 12.24 0.51 -9.16
N PRO A 145 12.70 0.91 -10.36
CA PRO A 145 12.78 -0.01 -11.49
C PRO A 145 13.59 -1.27 -11.14
N PRO A 146 13.09 -2.47 -11.49
CA PRO A 146 13.72 -3.72 -11.11
C PRO A 146 15.07 -3.85 -11.81
N SER A 147 16.16 -3.73 -11.05
CA SER A 147 17.51 -3.88 -11.56
C SER A 147 18.40 -4.51 -10.50
N LEU A 148 19.36 -5.35 -10.93
CA LEU A 148 20.31 -5.99 -10.03
C LEU A 148 21.14 -4.96 -9.24
N SER A 149 21.58 -3.89 -9.91
CA SER A 149 22.32 -2.79 -9.29
C SER A 149 21.44 -2.00 -8.32
N GLY A 150 20.19 -1.71 -8.67
CA GLY A 150 19.23 -1.05 -7.80
C GLY A 150 18.95 -1.87 -6.53
N LEU A 151 18.71 -3.17 -6.68
CA LEU A 151 18.51 -4.09 -5.56
C LEU A 151 19.74 -4.18 -4.65
N ALA A 152 20.95 -4.28 -5.22
CA ALA A 152 22.18 -4.30 -4.45
C ALA A 152 22.40 -2.99 -3.67
N ARG A 153 22.12 -1.85 -4.29
CA ARG A 153 22.15 -0.53 -3.65
C ARG A 153 21.16 -0.45 -2.49
N LYS A 154 19.91 -0.85 -2.70
CA LYS A 154 18.86 -0.87 -1.65
C LYS A 154 19.25 -1.78 -0.49
N ALA A 155 19.79 -2.97 -0.78
CA ALA A 155 20.30 -3.85 0.26
C ALA A 155 21.38 -3.15 1.10
N LEU A 156 22.30 -2.41 0.49
CA LEU A 156 23.34 -1.66 1.19
C LEU A 156 22.78 -0.46 1.99
N GLU A 157 21.85 0.31 1.42
CA GLU A 157 21.16 1.43 2.09
C GLU A 157 20.44 0.97 3.37
N HIS A 158 19.83 -0.23 3.33
CA HIS A 158 19.22 -0.89 4.48
C HIS A 158 20.23 -1.65 5.36
N ARG A 159 21.54 -1.49 5.13
CA ARG A 159 22.63 -2.15 5.87
C ARG A 159 22.50 -3.68 5.90
N MET A 160 22.05 -4.24 4.79
CA MET A 160 21.74 -5.66 4.59
C MET A 160 20.68 -6.22 5.56
N ARG A 161 20.01 -5.36 6.35
CA ARG A 161 18.96 -5.79 7.27
C ARG A 161 17.75 -6.27 6.46
N GLY A 162 17.19 -7.40 6.86
CA GLY A 162 16.04 -8.00 6.18
C GLY A 162 16.38 -8.86 4.97
N VAL A 163 17.56 -8.73 4.35
CA VAL A 163 17.95 -9.49 3.14
C VAL A 163 17.87 -11.00 3.36
N ALA A 164 18.46 -11.51 4.45
CA ALA A 164 18.45 -12.94 4.75
C ALA A 164 17.03 -13.46 5.01
N THR A 165 16.19 -12.68 5.69
CA THR A 165 14.78 -13.02 5.92
C THR A 165 14.01 -13.03 4.61
N MET A 166 14.16 -11.99 3.78
CA MET A 166 13.50 -11.87 2.49
C MET A 166 13.85 -13.02 1.56
N LEU A 167 15.14 -13.37 1.41
CA LEU A 167 15.59 -14.48 0.57
C LEU A 167 15.13 -15.86 1.08
N ARG A 168 15.04 -16.02 2.41
CA ARG A 168 14.50 -17.24 3.01
C ARG A 168 13.02 -17.35 2.69
N TRP A 169 12.25 -16.30 2.97
CA TRP A 169 10.81 -16.24 2.74
C TRP A 169 10.43 -16.32 1.26
N SER A 170 11.25 -15.81 0.35
CA SER A 170 10.98 -15.91 -1.10
C SER A 170 11.01 -17.35 -1.64
N ARG A 171 11.47 -18.31 -0.83
CA ARG A 171 11.55 -19.74 -1.17
C ARG A 171 10.55 -20.59 -0.40
N MET A 172 9.68 -19.93 0.35
CA MET A 172 8.70 -20.54 1.25
C MET A 172 7.31 -20.28 0.71
N SER A 173 6.38 -21.21 0.94
CA SER A 173 4.97 -20.93 0.70
C SER A 173 4.45 -19.96 1.77
N ALA A 174 3.31 -19.32 1.52
CA ALA A 174 2.67 -18.50 2.54
C ALA A 174 2.38 -19.30 3.84
N ALA A 175 2.08 -20.59 3.71
CA ALA A 175 1.83 -21.48 4.84
C ALA A 175 3.10 -21.83 5.64
N ASP A 176 4.29 -21.70 5.05
CA ASP A 176 5.54 -21.93 5.79
C ASP A 176 5.98 -20.66 6.55
N ILE A 177 5.45 -19.49 6.17
CA ILE A 177 5.78 -18.19 6.77
C ILE A 177 4.84 -17.86 7.95
N MET A 178 3.58 -18.27 7.85
CA MET A 178 2.53 -18.10 8.88
C MET A 178 2.58 -19.20 9.92
#